data_AF-A0A117I4C4-F1
#
_entry.id   AF-A0A117I4C4-F1
#
_cell.length_a   1.000
_cell.length_b   1.000
_cell.length_c   1.000
_cell.angle_alpha   90.00
_cell.angle_beta   90.00
_cell.angle_gamma   90.00
#
_symmetry.space_group_name_H-M   'P 1'
#
loop_
_entity.id
_entity.type
_entity.pdbx_description
1 polymer ?
#
loop_
_entity_poly.entity_id
_entity_poly.type
_entity_poly.pdbx_seq_one_letter_code
_entity_poly.pdbx_strand_id
1 'polypeptide(L)'
;MRFDGTTLTVATPSGFHHIEGKQLIVAAGLRPATAANLGIDGDRPAGVLAATVAEHLLHTGVRLWQTVVILGDGPWSQPVATMCRRLGTRVIGIAERASWADERIDPVPRLSVIGRDRITGVRLRHSTRDVTVNCDALVLSGDPRPNRNVVGALGAGDGNVVFHQPIRPTNTQDRFQAGATAMRDWLHSSGGTS
;
A
#
# COMPACT_ATOMS: atom_id res chain seq x y z
N MET A 1 -8.35 -10.81 -15.31
CA MET A 1 -9.77 -10.50 -15.59
C MET A 1 -9.83 -9.61 -16.81
N ARG A 2 -10.93 -9.59 -17.55
CA ARG A 2 -11.17 -8.74 -18.73
C ARG A 2 -12.62 -8.29 -18.72
N PHE A 3 -12.88 -7.04 -19.09
CA PHE A 3 -14.24 -6.54 -19.30
C PHE A 3 -14.34 -6.00 -20.73
N ASP A 4 -15.42 -6.34 -21.43
CA ASP A 4 -15.67 -5.95 -22.83
C ASP A 4 -16.89 -5.03 -22.99
N GLY A 5 -17.32 -4.39 -21.90
CA GLY A 5 -18.46 -3.48 -21.87
C GLY A 5 -19.77 -4.12 -21.44
N THR A 6 -19.88 -5.46 -21.52
CA THR A 6 -21.10 -6.20 -21.13
C THR A 6 -20.80 -7.46 -20.32
N THR A 7 -19.61 -8.02 -20.44
CA THR A 7 -19.23 -9.27 -19.76
C THR A 7 -17.87 -9.11 -19.09
N LEU A 8 -17.83 -9.41 -17.79
CA LEU A 8 -16.61 -9.55 -17.01
C LEU A 8 -16.17 -11.02 -17.04
N THR A 9 -15.01 -11.27 -17.65
CA THR A 9 -14.31 -12.55 -17.61
C THR A 9 -13.31 -12.53 -16.44
N VAL A 10 -13.45 -13.45 -15.49
CA VAL A 10 -12.57 -13.59 -14.32
C VAL A 10 -11.89 -14.95 -14.34
N ALA A 11 -10.57 -14.97 -14.20
CA ALA A 11 -9.80 -16.20 -14.00
C ALA A 11 -9.71 -16.49 -12.50
N THR A 12 -10.07 -17.70 -12.10
CA THR A 12 -10.04 -18.18 -10.71
C THR A 12 -9.36 -19.56 -10.67
N PRO A 13 -8.99 -20.08 -9.48
CA PRO A 13 -8.47 -21.45 -9.36
C PRO A 13 -9.43 -22.53 -9.90
N SER A 14 -10.74 -22.26 -9.93
CA SER A 14 -11.75 -23.18 -10.48
C SER A 14 -12.01 -22.99 -11.98
N GLY A 15 -11.26 -22.11 -12.65
CA GLY A 15 -11.40 -21.84 -14.09
C GLY A 15 -11.87 -20.42 -14.40
N PHE A 16 -12.36 -20.23 -15.62
CA PHE A 16 -12.87 -18.96 -16.12
C PHE A 16 -14.36 -18.81 -15.84
N HIS A 17 -14.74 -17.66 -15.29
CA HIS A 17 -16.12 -17.28 -15.02
C HIS A 17 -16.49 -16.06 -15.83
N HIS A 18 -17.72 -16.05 -16.36
CA HIS A 18 -18.28 -14.94 -17.12
C HIS A 18 -19.44 -14.35 -16.32
N ILE A 19 -19.39 -13.05 -16.08
CA ILE A 19 -20.39 -12.31 -15.31
C ILE A 19 -20.91 -11.19 -16.19
N GLU A 20 -22.20 -11.23 -16.52
CA GLU A 20 -22.84 -10.18 -17.31
C GLU A 20 -23.06 -8.92 -16.46
N GLY A 21 -22.82 -7.75 -17.04
CA GLY A 21 -22.99 -6.47 -16.39
C GLY A 21 -22.74 -5.31 -17.35
N LYS A 22 -23.65 -4.32 -17.34
CA LYS A 22 -23.53 -3.10 -18.15
C LYS A 22 -22.44 -2.13 -17.64
N GLN A 23 -22.03 -2.28 -16.39
CA GLN A 23 -21.08 -1.40 -15.71
C GLN A 23 -20.16 -2.20 -14.78
N LEU A 24 -18.87 -1.86 -14.75
CA LEU A 24 -17.89 -2.39 -13.82
C LEU A 24 -17.38 -1.29 -12.89
N ILE A 25 -17.53 -1.47 -11.58
CA ILE A 25 -16.91 -0.61 -10.57
C ILE A 25 -15.73 -1.36 -9.93
N VAL A 26 -14.54 -0.79 -10.04
CA VAL A 26 -13.31 -1.33 -9.43
C VAL A 26 -13.06 -0.64 -8.10
N ALA A 27 -13.36 -1.35 -7.01
CA ALA A 27 -13.13 -0.91 -5.64
C ALA A 27 -12.01 -1.73 -4.94
N ALA A 28 -10.94 -2.08 -5.68
CA ALA A 28 -9.89 -3.02 -5.26
C ALA A 28 -8.93 -2.53 -4.15
N GLY A 29 -9.33 -1.49 -3.40
CA GLY A 29 -8.57 -1.02 -2.24
C GLY A 29 -7.37 -0.13 -2.58
N LEU A 30 -6.56 0.12 -1.55
CA LEU A 30 -5.31 0.88 -1.60
C LEU A 30 -4.17 -0.05 -1.19
N ARG A 31 -2.94 0.29 -1.57
CA ARG A 31 -1.71 -0.34 -1.12
C ARG A 31 -0.72 0.71 -0.62
N PRO A 32 0.25 0.35 0.25
CA PRO A 32 1.38 1.22 0.53
C PRO A 32 2.17 1.55 -0.75
N ALA A 33 2.83 2.72 -0.76
CA ALA A 33 3.79 3.08 -1.79
C ALA A 33 4.91 2.02 -1.87
N THR A 34 5.31 1.62 -3.08
CA THR A 34 6.44 0.69 -3.25
C THR A 34 7.76 1.42 -3.06
N ALA A 35 8.86 0.66 -2.90
CA ALA A 35 10.22 1.23 -2.86
C ALA A 35 10.51 2.13 -4.08
N ALA A 36 10.06 1.72 -5.27
CA ALA A 36 10.18 2.52 -6.48
C ALA A 36 9.33 3.81 -6.43
N ASN A 37 8.12 3.76 -5.84
CA ASN A 37 7.31 4.97 -5.63
C ASN A 37 7.96 5.95 -4.64
N LEU A 38 8.83 5.45 -3.76
CA LEU A 38 9.53 6.23 -2.73
C LEU A 38 10.95 6.64 -3.15
N GLY A 39 11.38 6.31 -4.37
CA GLY A 39 12.73 6.63 -4.85
C GLY A 39 13.84 5.96 -4.05
N ILE A 40 13.59 4.77 -3.51
CA ILE A 40 14.58 4.00 -2.75
C ILE A 40 15.51 3.29 -3.74
N ASP A 41 16.80 3.58 -3.64
CA ASP A 41 17.85 2.99 -4.47
C ASP A 41 18.33 1.64 -3.88
N GLY A 42 18.69 0.69 -4.75
CA GLY A 42 19.31 -0.58 -4.38
C GLY A 42 18.39 -1.81 -4.44
N ASP A 43 18.95 -2.95 -4.03
CA ASP A 43 18.26 -4.24 -4.02
C ASP A 43 17.21 -4.34 -2.91
N ARG A 44 16.32 -5.33 -3.02
CA ARG A 44 15.29 -5.65 -2.02
C ARG A 44 15.62 -6.97 -1.34
N PRO A 45 16.60 -7.00 -0.42
CA PRO A 45 16.89 -8.18 0.36
C PRO A 45 15.72 -8.53 1.28
N ALA A 46 15.78 -9.71 1.91
CA ALA A 46 14.82 -10.08 2.94
C ALA A 46 14.76 -9.01 4.05
N GLY A 47 13.56 -8.70 4.54
CA GLY A 47 13.33 -7.67 5.56
C GLY A 47 12.92 -6.30 5.01
N VAL A 48 12.87 -6.09 3.69
CA VAL A 48 12.18 -4.93 3.08
C VAL A 48 10.76 -5.34 2.70
N LEU A 49 9.74 -4.68 3.26
CA LEU A 49 8.35 -5.09 3.06
C LEU A 49 7.36 -3.93 3.09
N ALA A 50 6.22 -4.10 2.41
CA ALA A 50 5.11 -3.15 2.50
C ALA A 50 4.45 -3.24 3.89
N ALA A 51 3.93 -2.12 4.39
CA ALA A 51 3.31 -2.05 5.72
C ALA A 51 2.16 -3.05 5.92
N THR A 52 1.33 -3.29 4.91
CA THR A 52 0.24 -4.28 4.99
C THR A 52 0.75 -5.72 5.13
N VAL A 53 1.91 -6.04 4.54
CA VAL A 53 2.55 -7.36 4.71
C VAL A 53 3.13 -7.46 6.12
N ALA A 54 3.77 -6.40 6.60
CA ALA A 54 4.30 -6.34 7.97
C ALA A 54 3.18 -6.56 9.00
N GLU A 55 2.09 -5.81 8.87
CA GLU A 55 0.91 -5.92 9.73
C GLU A 55 0.35 -7.34 9.76
N HIS A 56 0.15 -7.96 8.58
CA HIS A 56 -0.34 -9.32 8.47
C HIS A 56 0.58 -10.34 9.17
N LEU A 57 1.90 -10.22 9.01
CA LEU A 57 2.86 -11.12 9.67
C LEU A 57 2.87 -10.90 11.18
N LEU A 58 2.79 -9.67 11.65
CA LEU A 58 2.78 -9.35 13.08
C LEU A 58 1.50 -9.82 13.79
N HIS A 59 0.39 -10.01 13.07
CA HIS A 59 -0.83 -10.61 13.63
C HIS A 59 -0.65 -12.05 14.10
N THR A 60 0.44 -12.73 13.73
CA THR A 60 0.83 -14.03 14.29
C THR A 60 1.27 -13.94 15.76
N GLY A 61 1.53 -12.74 16.27
CA GLY A 61 1.97 -12.52 17.66
C GLY A 61 3.45 -12.81 17.90
N VAL A 62 4.24 -13.06 16.87
CA VAL A 62 5.68 -13.35 16.97
C VAL A 62 6.50 -12.09 16.72
N ARG A 63 7.51 -11.84 17.56
CA ARG A 63 8.50 -10.79 17.31
C ARG A 63 9.35 -11.16 16.10
N LEU A 64 9.20 -10.41 15.01
CA LEU A 64 9.88 -10.67 13.73
C LEU A 64 11.29 -10.05 13.65
N TRP A 65 11.50 -8.93 14.35
CA TRP A 65 12.67 -8.07 14.21
C TRP A 65 13.16 -7.54 15.55
N GLN A 66 14.45 -7.21 15.62
CA GLN A 66 15.05 -6.51 16.75
C GLN A 66 14.81 -5.00 16.66
N THR A 67 15.08 -4.42 15.48
CA THR A 67 14.94 -3.00 15.17
C THR A 67 14.37 -2.80 13.77
N VAL A 68 13.18 -2.21 13.70
CA VAL A 68 12.51 -1.92 12.42
C VAL A 68 12.57 -0.42 12.12
N VAL A 69 12.91 -0.09 10.88
CA VAL A 69 12.70 1.25 10.33
C VAL A 69 11.35 1.27 9.62
N ILE A 70 10.48 2.22 9.97
CA ILE A 70 9.22 2.47 9.26
C ILE A 70 9.38 3.78 8.48
N LEU A 71 9.23 3.72 7.17
CA LEU A 71 9.40 4.85 6.25
C LEU A 71 8.05 5.40 5.81
N GLY A 72 7.75 6.64 6.20
CA GLY A 72 6.58 7.41 5.77
C GLY A 72 5.48 7.60 6.83
N ASP A 73 4.57 8.54 6.54
CA ASP A 73 3.44 8.97 7.38
C ASP A 73 2.10 8.34 6.98
N GLY A 74 2.14 7.24 6.22
CA GLY A 74 0.95 6.55 5.75
C GLY A 74 0.08 6.02 6.90
N PRO A 75 -1.19 5.70 6.60
CA PRO A 75 -2.16 5.26 7.62
C PRO A 75 -1.77 3.96 8.34
N TRP A 76 -0.80 3.20 7.81
CA TRP A 76 -0.32 1.96 8.41
C TRP A 76 0.83 2.17 9.40
N SER A 77 1.46 3.35 9.45
CA SER A 77 2.68 3.55 10.24
C SER A 77 2.44 3.34 11.73
N GLN A 78 1.39 3.97 12.28
CA GLN A 78 1.05 3.84 13.69
C GLN A 78 0.59 2.42 14.07
N PRO A 79 -0.36 1.77 13.37
CA PRO A 79 -0.74 0.38 13.66
C PRO A 79 0.45 -0.59 13.66
N VAL A 80 1.30 -0.53 12.64
CA VAL A 80 2.49 -1.40 12.55
C VAL A 80 3.47 -1.09 13.68
N ALA A 81 3.74 0.18 13.96
CA ALA A 81 4.63 0.58 15.05
C ALA A 81 4.13 0.08 16.41
N THR A 82 2.84 0.27 16.71
CA THR A 82 2.23 -0.19 17.96
C THR A 82 2.38 -1.70 18.12
N MET A 83 2.14 -2.46 17.05
CA MET A 83 2.28 -3.92 17.06
C MET A 83 3.74 -4.36 17.29
N CYS A 84 4.69 -3.74 16.58
CA CYS A 84 6.11 -3.97 16.75
C CYS A 84 6.56 -3.71 18.19
N ARG A 85 6.21 -2.55 18.76
CA ARG A 85 6.59 -2.17 20.13
C ARG A 85 6.00 -3.10 21.18
N ARG A 86 4.73 -3.50 20.99
CA ARG A 86 4.07 -4.49 21.86
C ARG A 86 4.80 -5.83 21.89
N LEU A 87 5.41 -6.21 20.76
CA LEU A 87 6.20 -7.44 20.63
C LEU A 87 7.68 -7.24 21.02
N GLY A 88 8.07 -6.06 21.52
CA GLY A 88 9.42 -5.75 21.99
C GLY A 88 10.41 -5.33 20.89
N THR A 89 9.94 -5.02 19.68
CA THR A 89 10.77 -4.49 18.60
C THR A 89 11.01 -2.99 18.79
N ARG A 90 12.27 -2.54 18.67
CA ARG A 90 12.59 -1.11 18.62
C ARG A 90 12.12 -0.52 17.28
N VAL A 91 11.41 0.60 17.32
CA VAL A 91 10.86 1.25 16.12
C VAL A 91 11.54 2.59 15.88
N ILE A 92 12.14 2.74 14.70
CA ILE A 92 12.68 4.01 14.19
C ILE A 92 11.75 4.49 13.07
N GLY A 93 11.20 5.69 13.19
CA GLY A 93 10.35 6.31 12.18
C GLY A 93 11.13 7.31 11.33
N ILE A 94 11.17 7.10 10.01
CA ILE A 94 11.63 8.12 9.05
C ILE A 94 10.39 8.73 8.43
N ALA A 95 9.94 9.84 8.99
CA ALA A 95 8.64 10.43 8.69
C ALA A 95 8.57 11.88 9.18
N GLU A 96 7.69 12.69 8.60
CA GLU A 96 7.41 14.04 9.11
C GLU A 96 6.89 13.96 10.54
N ARG A 97 6.03 12.97 10.83
CA ARG A 97 5.41 12.76 12.14
C ARG A 97 5.56 11.31 12.58
N ALA A 98 6.30 11.10 13.67
CA ALA A 98 6.55 9.76 14.21
C ALA A 98 6.43 9.69 15.74
N SER A 99 5.36 10.25 16.33
CA SER A 99 5.06 10.07 17.77
C SER A 99 4.81 8.60 18.15
N TRP A 100 4.55 7.76 17.15
CA TRP A 100 4.38 6.32 17.29
C TRP A 100 5.70 5.54 17.40
N ALA A 101 6.84 6.14 17.04
CA ALA A 101 8.17 5.52 17.05
C ALA A 101 8.90 5.73 18.38
N ASP A 102 9.92 4.91 18.66
CA ASP A 102 10.84 5.14 19.78
C ASP A 102 11.88 6.21 19.43
N GLU A 103 12.21 6.35 18.15
CA GLU A 103 13.10 7.38 17.61
C GLU A 103 12.54 7.92 16.29
N ARG A 104 12.62 9.24 16.09
CA ARG A 104 12.21 9.91 14.84
C ARG A 104 13.43 10.46 14.12
N ILE A 105 13.50 10.20 12.82
CA ILE A 105 14.43 10.82 11.90
C ILE A 105 13.61 11.59 10.86
N ASP A 106 14.00 12.82 10.57
CA ASP A 106 13.34 13.62 9.53
C ASP A 106 13.51 12.98 8.14
N PRO A 107 12.52 13.14 7.23
CA PRO A 107 12.64 12.62 5.87
C PRO A 107 13.89 13.10 5.15
N VAL A 108 14.47 12.22 4.33
CA VAL A 108 15.70 12.51 3.58
C VAL A 108 15.46 12.45 2.07
N PRO A 109 16.22 13.22 1.26
CA PRO A 109 16.04 13.23 -0.20
C PRO A 109 16.27 11.87 -0.85
N ARG A 110 17.20 11.06 -0.32
CA ARG A 110 17.47 9.71 -0.81
C ARG A 110 17.74 8.74 0.32
N LEU A 111 17.16 7.55 0.18
CA LEU A 111 17.38 6.41 1.05
C LEU A 111 17.80 5.21 0.19
N SER A 112 18.77 4.46 0.67
CA SER A 112 19.16 3.19 0.06
C SER A 112 19.21 2.08 1.10
N VAL A 113 18.90 0.86 0.68
CA VAL A 113 18.94 -0.33 1.55
C VAL A 113 20.37 -0.86 1.60
N ILE A 114 20.83 -1.22 2.80
CA ILE A 114 22.12 -1.90 3.00
C ILE A 114 21.84 -3.35 3.38
N GLY A 115 22.50 -4.27 2.69
CA GLY A 115 22.38 -5.72 2.89
C GLY A 115 22.51 -6.47 1.57
N ARG A 116 22.81 -7.77 1.64
CA ARG A 116 22.87 -8.64 0.45
C ARG A 116 21.68 -9.59 0.42
N ASP A 117 21.65 -10.55 1.33
CA ASP A 117 20.55 -11.53 1.43
C ASP A 117 19.43 -11.01 2.36
N ARG A 118 19.82 -10.27 3.39
CA ARG A 118 18.94 -9.61 4.37
C ARG A 118 19.41 -8.18 4.60
N ILE A 119 18.46 -7.30 4.87
CA ILE A 119 18.76 -5.93 5.31
C ILE A 119 19.53 -5.94 6.63
N THR A 120 20.55 -5.10 6.71
CA THR A 120 21.31 -4.81 7.95
C THR A 120 21.23 -3.34 8.34
N GLY A 121 20.69 -2.50 7.46
CA GLY A 121 20.46 -1.09 7.73
C GLY A 121 19.95 -0.34 6.52
N VAL A 122 19.75 0.97 6.71
CA VAL A 122 19.46 1.92 5.65
C VAL A 122 20.49 3.03 5.65
N ARG A 123 20.86 3.50 4.47
CA ARG A 123 21.70 4.70 4.29
C ARG A 123 20.84 5.87 3.88
N LEU A 124 20.89 6.91 4.69
CA LEU A 124 20.21 8.17 4.52
C LEU A 124 21.20 9.16 3.92
N ARG A 125 20.94 9.66 2.71
CA ARG A 125 21.80 10.64 2.05
C ARG A 125 21.20 12.03 2.20
N HIS A 126 21.84 12.86 3.01
CA HIS A 126 21.58 14.29 3.05
C HIS A 126 22.46 15.01 2.01
N SER A 127 22.20 16.30 1.77
CA SER A 127 23.02 17.12 0.88
C SER A 127 24.49 17.22 1.33
N THR A 128 24.76 17.07 2.62
CA THR A 128 26.08 17.31 3.21
C THR A 128 26.71 16.09 3.87
N ARG A 129 25.93 15.04 4.16
CA ARG A 129 26.41 13.84 4.87
C ARG A 129 25.55 12.61 4.59
N ASP A 130 26.20 11.45 4.61
CA ASP A 130 25.53 10.16 4.63
C ASP A 130 25.47 9.65 6.08
N VAL A 131 24.29 9.22 6.51
CA VAL A 131 24.06 8.61 7.83
C VAL A 131 23.58 7.18 7.62
N THR A 132 24.13 6.24 8.37
CA THR A 132 23.68 4.84 8.35
C THR A 132 22.88 4.54 9.62
N VAL A 133 21.72 3.93 9.45
CA VAL A 133 20.85 3.48 10.53
C VAL A 133 20.77 1.95 10.46
N ASN A 134 21.25 1.27 11.50
CA ASN A 134 21.21 -0.19 11.55
C ASN A 134 19.80 -0.67 11.88
N CYS A 135 19.32 -1.65 11.11
CA CYS A 135 18.02 -2.28 11.29
C CYS A 135 17.98 -3.65 10.62
N ASP A 136 17.11 -4.53 11.09
CA ASP A 136 16.86 -5.85 10.49
C ASP A 136 15.53 -5.91 9.71
N ALA A 137 14.84 -4.77 9.62
CA ALA A 137 13.73 -4.55 8.69
C ALA A 137 13.55 -3.09 8.27
N LEU A 138 13.01 -2.91 7.05
CA LEU A 138 12.49 -1.67 6.51
C LEU A 138 11.04 -1.88 6.06
N VAL A 139 10.11 -1.23 6.75
CA VAL A 139 8.69 -1.22 6.43
C VAL A 139 8.34 0.03 5.62
N LEU A 140 7.79 -0.19 4.45
CA LEU A 140 7.35 0.87 3.53
C LEU A 140 5.91 1.27 3.85
N SER A 141 5.75 2.44 4.43
CA SER A 141 4.47 3.00 4.88
C SER A 141 4.25 4.42 4.32
N GLY A 142 4.70 4.66 3.09
CA GLY A 142 4.42 5.92 2.39
C GLY A 142 2.96 6.04 1.95
N ASP A 143 2.64 7.16 1.30
CA ASP A 143 1.27 7.51 0.90
C ASP A 143 0.54 6.36 0.19
N PRO A 144 -0.75 6.13 0.53
CA PRO A 144 -1.55 5.12 -0.13
C PRO A 144 -1.62 5.33 -1.65
N ARG A 145 -1.47 4.24 -2.40
CA ARG A 145 -1.65 4.21 -3.85
C ARG A 145 -2.85 3.32 -4.20
N PRO A 146 -3.71 3.72 -5.15
CA PRO A 146 -4.74 2.84 -5.68
C PRO A 146 -4.16 1.52 -6.17
N ASN A 147 -4.84 0.42 -5.86
CA ASN A 147 -4.44 -0.88 -6.38
C ASN A 147 -4.80 -0.97 -7.87
N ARG A 148 -3.78 -0.89 -8.74
CA ARG A 148 -3.93 -0.88 -10.20
C ARG A 148 -3.60 -2.22 -10.86
N ASN A 149 -3.57 -3.30 -10.09
CA ASN A 149 -3.27 -4.67 -10.54
C ASN A 149 -4.17 -5.16 -11.70
N VAL A 150 -5.32 -4.53 -11.90
CA VAL A 150 -6.28 -4.91 -12.94
C VAL A 150 -6.39 -3.90 -14.08
N VAL A 151 -5.72 -2.74 -13.99
CA VAL A 151 -5.88 -1.64 -14.96
C VAL A 151 -5.48 -2.07 -16.37
N GLY A 152 -4.35 -2.76 -16.54
CA GLY A 152 -3.89 -3.21 -17.85
C GLY A 152 -4.72 -4.37 -18.44
N ALA A 153 -5.60 -4.97 -17.64
CA ALA A 153 -6.46 -6.09 -18.04
C ALA A 153 -7.90 -5.64 -18.35
N LEU A 154 -8.24 -4.40 -18.00
CA LEU A 154 -9.49 -3.74 -18.33
C LEU A 154 -9.23 -2.86 -19.56
N GLY A 155 -9.93 -3.10 -20.66
CA GLY A 155 -9.70 -2.39 -21.93
C GLY A 155 -9.74 -0.88 -21.73
N ALA A 156 -8.71 -0.19 -22.20
CA ALA A 156 -8.64 1.26 -22.14
C ALA A 156 -9.77 1.88 -22.97
N GLY A 157 -10.80 2.44 -22.32
CA GLY A 157 -11.69 3.41 -22.96
C GLY A 157 -13.19 3.15 -22.89
N ASP A 158 -13.67 1.99 -22.43
CA ASP A 158 -15.12 1.81 -22.32
C ASP A 158 -15.63 2.63 -21.12
N GLY A 159 -16.48 3.63 -21.38
CA GLY A 159 -17.12 4.49 -20.36
C GLY A 159 -17.89 3.71 -19.28
N ASN A 160 -17.96 2.39 -19.42
CA ASN A 160 -18.60 1.45 -18.54
C ASN A 160 -17.68 0.89 -17.43
N VAL A 161 -16.45 1.42 -17.26
CA VAL A 161 -15.56 1.07 -16.13
C VAL A 161 -15.26 2.28 -15.27
N VAL A 162 -15.57 2.19 -13.97
CA VAL A 162 -15.30 3.24 -12.98
C VAL A 162 -14.34 2.72 -11.91
N PHE A 163 -13.20 3.38 -11.73
CA PHE A 163 -12.28 3.11 -10.62
C PHE A 163 -12.68 3.93 -9.40
N HIS A 164 -13.22 3.26 -8.38
CA HIS A 164 -13.57 3.88 -7.11
C HIS A 164 -12.57 3.48 -6.01
N GLN A 165 -11.42 4.15 -6.00
CA GLN A 165 -10.33 3.86 -5.05
C GLN A 165 -9.83 5.15 -4.39
N PRO A 166 -10.70 5.88 -3.65
CA PRO A 166 -10.31 7.13 -3.03
C PRO A 166 -9.20 6.90 -1.99
N ILE A 167 -8.21 7.79 -1.98
CA ILE A 167 -7.09 7.79 -1.01
C ILE A 167 -7.57 8.27 0.37
N ARG A 168 -8.63 9.10 0.40
CA ARG A 168 -9.35 9.53 1.60
C ARG A 168 -10.86 9.50 1.33
N PRO A 169 -11.69 9.15 2.32
CA PRO A 169 -11.34 8.78 3.70
C PRO A 169 -10.66 7.39 3.78
N THR A 170 -9.92 7.14 4.85
CA THR A 170 -9.16 5.88 5.03
C THR A 170 -9.96 4.79 5.76
N ASN A 171 -11.06 5.13 6.44
CA ASN A 171 -11.89 4.17 7.15
C ASN A 171 -12.79 3.37 6.18
N THR A 172 -13.11 2.13 6.56
CA THR A 172 -13.83 1.19 5.70
C THR A 172 -15.25 1.65 5.37
N GLN A 173 -15.98 2.19 6.35
CA GLN A 173 -17.38 2.56 6.20
C GLN A 173 -17.57 3.69 5.19
N ASP A 174 -16.80 4.77 5.31
CA ASP A 174 -16.93 5.92 4.43
C ASP A 174 -16.47 5.59 3.01
N ARG A 175 -15.50 4.68 2.85
CA ARG A 175 -15.08 4.18 1.54
C ARG A 175 -16.17 3.33 0.88
N PHE A 176 -16.87 2.51 1.66
CA PHE A 176 -18.05 1.78 1.17
C PHE A 176 -19.15 2.75 0.72
N GLN A 177 -19.46 3.77 1.54
CA GLN A 177 -20.46 4.78 1.20
C GLN A 177 -20.09 5.59 -0.03
N ALA A 178 -18.81 5.96 -0.19
CA ALA A 178 -18.32 6.64 -1.38
C ALA A 178 -18.52 5.79 -2.65
N GLY A 179 -18.26 4.48 -2.58
CA GLY A 179 -18.47 3.56 -3.70
C GLY A 179 -19.93 3.39 -4.06
N ALA A 180 -20.79 3.27 -3.04
CA ALA A 180 -22.24 3.20 -3.22
C ALA A 180 -22.81 4.49 -3.83
N THR A 181 -22.31 5.67 -3.43
CA THR A 181 -22.70 6.95 -4.02
C THR A 181 -22.29 7.03 -5.50
N ALA A 182 -21.04 6.67 -5.83
CA ALA A 182 -20.58 6.66 -7.22
C ALA A 182 -21.44 5.76 -8.13
N MET A 183 -21.91 4.62 -7.61
CA MET A 183 -22.87 3.75 -8.32
C MET A 183 -24.23 4.43 -8.53
N ARG A 184 -24.77 5.08 -7.50
CA ARG A 184 -26.04 5.80 -7.58
C ARG A 184 -25.96 6.95 -8.59
N ASP A 185 -24.88 7.73 -8.56
CA ASP A 185 -24.68 8.86 -9.48
C ASP A 185 -24.59 8.38 -10.94
N TRP A 186 -23.97 7.22 -11.19
CA TRP A 186 -23.97 6.60 -12.51
C TRP A 186 -25.39 6.19 -12.96
N LEU A 187 -26.15 5.51 -12.08
CA LEU A 187 -27.54 5.13 -12.36
C LEU A 187 -28.42 6.34 -12.71
N HIS A 188 -28.16 7.50 -12.08
CA HIS A 188 -28.92 8.73 -12.30
C HIS A 188 -28.45 9.53 -13.54
N SER A 189 -27.17 9.45 -13.92
CA SER A 189 -26.58 10.25 -15.00
C SER A 189 -26.57 9.58 -16.38
N SER A 190 -26.51 8.25 -16.43
CA SER A 190 -26.35 7.48 -17.69
C SER A 190 -27.58 6.64 -18.07
N GLY A 191 -28.70 6.80 -17.37
CA GLY A 191 -29.98 6.19 -17.72
C GLY A 191 -30.16 4.78 -17.18
N GLY A 192 -30.89 4.67 -16.07
CA GLY A 192 -31.71 3.49 -15.76
C GLY A 192 -32.92 3.35 -16.70
N THR A 193 -32.73 3.54 -18.01
CA THR A 193 -33.74 3.27 -19.03
C THR A 193 -33.19 2.22 -19.99
N SER A 194 -33.86 1.06 -19.94
CA SER A 194 -33.76 -0.12 -20.81
C SER A 194 -32.68 -1.14 -20.41
#